data_AF-A0A484ZQR7-F1
#
_entry.id   AF-A0A484ZQR7-F1
#
_cell.length_a   1.000
_cell.length_b   1.000
_cell.length_c   1.000
_cell.angle_alpha   90.00
_cell.angle_beta   90.00
_cell.angle_gamma   90.00
#
_symmetry.space_group_name_H-M   'P 1'
#
loop_
_entity.id
_entity.type
_entity.pdbx_description
1 polymer ?
#
loop_
_entity_poly.entity_id
_entity_poly.type
_entity_poly.pdbx_seq_one_letter_code
_entity_poly.pdbx_strand_id
1 'polypeptide(L)'
;MVWIYSAGMLAVAQRRAKVMKQDNVTLFQRAWDDSWDSIPECDIVVASRSTLVADMASALKKLNDKARLRVYTTHTIDPHFMDIRILRALGRESTGLPNYIYPLNILCQMGINPRLDYIYSRNCQSRVDSYEEFEKSISWSLGELTESEQNALYAYYQKGKDGPEPLISPLRGWAFISWDKTQTRR
;
A
#
# COMPACT_ATOMS: atom_id res chain seq x y z
N MET A 1 -9.84 7.99 15.61
CA MET A 1 -8.47 8.52 15.82
C MET A 1 -7.65 8.25 14.57
N VAL A 2 -6.86 9.22 14.09
CA VAL A 2 -6.06 9.06 12.84
C VAL A 2 -4.60 9.44 13.09
N TRP A 3 -3.69 8.62 12.55
CA TRP A 3 -2.26 8.62 12.85
C TRP A 3 -1.51 8.82 11.55
N ILE A 4 -0.77 9.92 11.45
CA ILE A 4 -0.14 10.33 10.19
C ILE A 4 1.23 10.92 10.52
N TYR A 5 2.29 10.37 9.97
CA TYR A 5 3.65 10.88 10.16
C TYR A 5 3.84 12.28 9.54
N SER A 6 3.36 12.47 8.29
CA SER A 6 3.55 13.71 7.53
C SER A 6 2.64 14.84 8.04
N ALA A 7 3.26 15.97 8.41
CA ALA A 7 2.55 17.20 8.76
C ALA A 7 1.62 17.68 7.64
N GLY A 8 2.03 17.52 6.37
CA GLY A 8 1.20 17.90 5.22
C GLY A 8 -0.07 17.06 5.12
N MET A 9 0.04 15.75 5.26
CA MET A 9 -1.14 14.86 5.26
C MET A 9 -2.03 15.11 6.48
N LEU A 10 -1.45 15.41 7.65
CA LEU A 10 -2.20 15.77 8.86
C LEU A 10 -3.01 17.06 8.66
N ALA A 11 -2.40 18.07 8.04
CA ALA A 11 -3.08 19.33 7.72
C ALA A 11 -4.28 19.12 6.77
N VAL A 12 -4.13 18.23 5.78
CA VAL A 12 -5.24 17.83 4.90
C VAL A 12 -6.34 17.11 5.66
N ALA A 13 -5.99 16.17 6.54
CA ALA A 13 -6.95 15.47 7.38
C ALA A 13 -7.73 16.44 8.29
N GLN A 14 -7.04 17.37 8.93
CA GLN A 14 -7.65 18.40 9.77
C GLN A 14 -8.61 19.29 8.98
N ARG A 15 -8.21 19.70 7.76
CA ARG A 15 -9.06 20.49 6.86
C ARG A 15 -10.33 19.72 6.50
N ARG A 16 -10.22 18.44 6.14
CA ARG A 16 -11.36 17.60 5.79
C ARG A 16 -12.32 17.39 6.97
N ALA A 17 -11.80 17.14 8.16
CA ALA A 17 -12.61 17.01 9.38
C ALA A 17 -13.44 18.28 9.63
N LYS A 18 -12.84 19.47 9.48
CA LYS A 18 -13.55 20.76 9.59
C LYS A 18 -14.66 20.91 8.54
N VAL A 19 -14.37 20.61 7.27
CA VAL A 19 -15.36 20.69 6.18
C VAL A 19 -16.54 19.73 6.42
N MET A 20 -16.25 18.53 6.93
CA MET A 20 -17.26 17.51 7.26
C MET A 20 -17.93 17.74 8.63
N LYS A 21 -17.60 18.84 9.33
CA LYS A 21 -18.11 19.19 10.66
C LYS A 21 -17.98 18.04 11.68
N GLN A 22 -16.86 17.32 11.63
CA GLN A 22 -16.53 16.27 12.58
C GLN A 22 -15.69 16.86 13.73
N ASP A 23 -16.25 16.85 14.94
CA ASP A 23 -15.63 17.35 16.17
C ASP A 23 -15.03 16.23 17.03
N ASN A 24 -15.42 14.98 16.78
CA ASN A 24 -14.97 13.77 17.46
C ASN A 24 -13.68 13.16 16.87
N VAL A 25 -12.86 13.96 16.19
CA VAL A 25 -11.62 13.49 15.54
C VAL A 25 -10.39 14.03 16.25
N THR A 26 -9.62 13.12 16.85
CA THR A 26 -8.28 13.42 17.36
C THR A 26 -7.22 12.93 16.38
N LEU A 27 -6.28 13.82 16.03
CA LEU A 27 -5.18 13.56 15.12
C LEU A 27 -3.85 13.55 15.88
N PHE A 28 -3.01 12.55 15.59
CA PHE A 28 -1.67 12.42 16.18
C PHE A 28 -0.63 12.40 15.07
N GLN A 29 0.36 13.30 15.17
CA GLN A 29 1.53 13.25 14.31
C GLN A 29 2.58 12.34 14.91
N ARG A 30 2.71 11.12 14.38
CA ARG A 30 3.62 10.09 14.89
C ARG A 30 4.17 9.25 13.75
N ALA A 31 5.46 8.96 13.80
CA ALA A 31 6.12 7.96 12.98
C ALA A 31 5.87 6.55 13.54
N TRP A 32 6.20 5.54 12.73
CA TRP A 32 6.23 4.15 13.19
C TRP A 32 7.34 3.89 14.21
N ASP A 33 8.46 4.59 14.10
CA ASP A 33 9.61 4.39 14.97
C ASP A 33 9.48 5.16 16.30
N ASP A 34 8.57 6.13 16.37
CA ASP A 34 8.28 6.88 17.60
C ASP A 34 7.67 5.98 18.69
N SER A 35 7.80 6.42 19.95
CA SER A 35 7.00 5.86 21.05
C SER A 35 5.52 6.19 20.86
N TRP A 36 4.68 5.18 21.10
CA TRP A 36 3.22 5.27 21.03
C TRP A 36 2.57 5.31 22.41
N ASP A 37 3.34 5.52 23.48
CA ASP A 37 2.85 5.44 24.87
C ASP A 37 1.77 6.48 25.16
N SER A 38 1.91 7.69 24.60
CA SER A 38 0.93 8.77 24.76
C SER A 38 -0.38 8.54 24.01
N ILE A 39 -0.48 7.46 23.23
CA ILE A 39 -1.60 7.24 22.33
C ILE A 39 -2.51 6.17 22.93
N PRO A 40 -3.80 6.46 23.13
CA PRO A 40 -4.68 5.56 23.87
C PRO A 40 -4.95 4.28 23.07
N GLU A 41 -5.28 3.22 23.79
CA GLU A 41 -5.86 2.03 23.19
C GLU A 41 -7.24 2.34 22.60
N CYS A 42 -7.57 1.67 21.50
CA CYS A 42 -8.82 1.83 20.77
C CYS A 42 -9.45 0.46 20.57
N ASP A 43 -10.78 0.39 20.42
CA ASP A 43 -11.45 -0.88 20.15
C ASP A 43 -10.96 -1.50 18.83
N ILE A 44 -10.79 -0.64 17.82
CA ILE A 44 -10.36 -1.03 16.49
C ILE A 44 -9.13 -0.20 16.08
N VAL A 45 -8.14 -0.88 15.52
CA VAL A 45 -6.98 -0.24 14.89
C VAL A 45 -6.96 -0.58 13.40
N VAL A 46 -6.70 0.42 12.56
CA VAL A 46 -6.63 0.26 11.10
C VAL A 46 -5.31 0.84 10.58
N ALA A 47 -4.55 0.03 9.84
CA ALA A 47 -3.36 0.47 9.10
C ALA A 47 -3.55 0.17 7.61
N SER A 48 -3.94 1.17 6.84
CA SER A 48 -4.24 0.99 5.42
C SER A 48 -3.11 1.53 4.56
N ARG A 49 -2.44 0.63 3.82
CA ARG A 49 -1.34 0.94 2.88
C ARG A 49 -0.22 1.78 3.48
N SER A 50 0.07 1.57 4.77
CA SER A 50 0.97 2.41 5.56
C SER A 50 2.10 1.63 6.23
N THR A 51 2.29 0.36 5.87
CA THR A 51 3.17 -0.61 6.54
C THR A 51 4.51 -0.82 5.81
N LEU A 52 4.97 0.14 5.00
CA LEU A 52 6.35 0.18 4.52
C LEU A 52 7.26 0.64 5.68
N VAL A 53 7.59 -0.29 6.56
CA VAL A 53 8.35 -0.07 7.80
C VAL A 53 9.64 -0.90 7.79
N ALA A 54 10.65 -0.44 8.52
CA ALA A 54 11.90 -1.18 8.66
C ALA A 54 11.72 -2.50 9.42
N ASP A 55 10.92 -2.49 10.50
CA ASP A 55 10.60 -3.67 11.31
C ASP A 55 9.09 -3.93 11.32
N MET A 56 8.68 -4.91 10.50
CA MET A 56 7.29 -5.32 10.39
C MET A 56 6.78 -6.00 11.66
N ALA A 57 7.61 -6.78 12.37
CA ALA A 57 7.19 -7.47 13.58
C ALA A 57 6.88 -6.48 14.71
N SER A 58 7.78 -5.51 14.91
CA SER A 58 7.55 -4.42 15.86
C SER A 58 6.31 -3.58 15.50
N ALA A 59 6.09 -3.28 14.22
CA ALA A 59 4.90 -2.54 13.78
C ALA A 59 3.60 -3.31 14.03
N LEU A 60 3.55 -4.60 13.68
CA LEU A 60 2.38 -5.46 13.93
C LEU A 60 2.10 -5.60 15.43
N LYS A 61 3.15 -5.73 16.25
CA LYS A 61 3.02 -5.74 17.71
C LYS A 61 2.44 -4.42 18.21
N LYS A 62 2.96 -3.26 17.77
CA LYS A 62 2.43 -1.94 18.15
C LYS A 62 0.93 -1.81 17.81
N LEU A 63 0.50 -2.26 16.64
CA LEU A 63 -0.91 -2.26 16.26
C LEU A 63 -1.75 -3.16 17.18
N ASN A 64 -1.25 -4.37 17.46
CA ASN A 64 -1.92 -5.32 18.33
C ASN A 64 -2.04 -4.81 19.78
N ASP A 65 -0.99 -4.19 20.30
CA ASP A 65 -0.98 -3.61 21.65
C ASP A 65 -2.02 -2.48 21.77
N LYS A 66 -2.20 -1.67 20.71
CA LYS A 66 -3.15 -0.54 20.71
C LYS A 66 -4.60 -0.90 20.40
N ALA A 67 -4.89 -2.09 19.90
CA ALA A 67 -6.26 -2.55 19.72
C ALA A 67 -6.80 -3.18 21.01
N ARG A 68 -8.10 -3.07 21.28
CA ARG A 68 -8.77 -3.86 22.33
C ARG A 68 -9.51 -5.06 21.75
N LEU A 69 -10.13 -4.87 20.58
CA LEU A 69 -10.95 -5.91 19.94
C LEU A 69 -10.27 -6.44 18.68
N ARG A 70 -9.95 -5.58 17.71
CA ARG A 70 -9.55 -6.03 16.37
C ARG A 70 -8.59 -5.09 15.65
N VAL A 71 -7.73 -5.67 14.82
CA VAL A 71 -6.85 -4.93 13.90
C VAL A 71 -7.19 -5.26 12.45
N TYR A 72 -7.10 -4.24 11.59
CA TYR A 72 -7.24 -4.38 10.13
C TYR A 72 -6.06 -3.75 9.42
N THR A 73 -5.47 -4.46 8.46
CA THR A 73 -4.34 -3.98 7.68
C THR A 73 -4.54 -4.27 6.20
N THR A 74 -3.96 -3.43 5.33
CA THR A 74 -3.90 -3.70 3.89
C THR A 74 -2.46 -3.69 3.37
N HIS A 75 -2.13 -4.67 2.54
CA HIS A 75 -0.79 -4.88 1.97
C HIS A 75 -0.88 -5.15 0.48
N THR A 76 0.21 -4.93 -0.24
CA THR A 76 0.25 -5.23 -1.69
C THR A 76 0.18 -6.74 -1.92
N ILE A 77 -0.59 -7.16 -2.93
CA ILE A 77 -0.54 -8.54 -3.43
C ILE A 77 0.72 -8.72 -4.27
N ASP A 78 0.92 -7.79 -5.20
CA ASP A 78 2.07 -7.76 -6.08
C ASP A 78 3.29 -7.14 -5.36
N PRO A 79 4.48 -7.71 -5.54
CA PRO A 79 5.70 -7.18 -4.95
C PRO A 79 6.17 -5.88 -5.63
N HIS A 80 5.63 -5.54 -6.80
CA HIS A 80 5.96 -4.34 -7.55
C HIS A 80 4.80 -3.36 -7.60
N PHE A 81 5.09 -2.07 -7.38
CA PHE A 81 4.09 -1.03 -7.57
C PHE A 81 3.76 -0.82 -9.05
N MET A 82 4.69 -1.08 -9.96
CA MET A 82 4.47 -1.02 -11.39
C MET A 82 4.26 -2.43 -11.97
N ASP A 83 3.54 -2.51 -13.08
CA ASP A 83 3.36 -3.76 -13.82
C ASP A 83 4.72 -4.35 -14.20
N ILE A 84 4.97 -5.60 -13.77
CA ILE A 84 6.24 -6.29 -13.99
C ILE A 84 6.55 -6.46 -15.48
N ARG A 85 5.53 -6.49 -16.35
CA ARG A 85 5.72 -6.57 -17.81
C ARG A 85 6.44 -5.34 -18.34
N ILE A 86 6.14 -4.16 -17.79
CA ILE A 86 6.79 -2.90 -18.14
C ILE A 86 8.22 -2.89 -17.62
N LEU A 87 8.44 -3.25 -16.34
CA LEU A 87 9.79 -3.34 -15.77
C LEU A 87 10.71 -4.24 -16.60
N ARG A 88 10.20 -5.41 -17.01
CA ARG A 88 10.92 -6.36 -17.89
C ARG A 88 11.19 -5.77 -19.26
N ALA A 89 10.21 -5.08 -19.87
CA ALA A 89 10.41 -4.44 -21.17
C ALA A 89 11.51 -3.37 -21.12
N LEU A 90 11.62 -2.65 -20.00
CA LEU A 90 12.67 -1.66 -19.76
C LEU A 90 14.02 -2.26 -19.36
N GLY A 91 14.12 -3.59 -19.18
CA GLY A 91 15.33 -4.24 -18.69
C GLY A 91 15.64 -3.94 -17.22
N ARG A 92 14.69 -3.42 -16.44
CA ARG A 92 14.85 -3.18 -15.00
C ARG A 92 14.56 -4.45 -14.23
N GLU A 93 15.59 -5.15 -13.79
CA GLU A 93 15.45 -6.24 -12.82
C GLU A 93 15.21 -5.69 -11.42
N SER A 94 14.13 -6.14 -10.77
CA SER A 94 13.84 -5.79 -9.39
C SER A 94 13.28 -7.01 -8.67
N THR A 95 13.86 -7.34 -7.52
CA THR A 95 13.36 -8.39 -6.62
C THR A 95 12.00 -8.03 -6.00
N GLY A 96 11.54 -6.79 -6.19
CA GLY A 96 10.30 -6.28 -5.61
C GLY A 96 10.39 -6.08 -4.09
N LEU A 97 9.29 -5.65 -3.50
CA LEU A 97 9.13 -5.49 -2.06
C LEU A 97 8.42 -6.70 -1.45
N PRO A 98 8.59 -6.96 -0.14
CA PRO A 98 7.79 -7.97 0.55
C PRO A 98 6.30 -7.69 0.37
N ASN A 99 5.57 -8.70 -0.11
CA ASN A 99 4.12 -8.63 -0.26
C ASN A 99 3.43 -9.08 1.05
N TYR A 100 2.10 -9.17 1.01
CA TYR A 100 1.26 -9.55 2.15
C TYR A 100 1.62 -10.87 2.85
N ILE A 101 2.32 -11.80 2.20
CA ILE A 101 2.74 -13.06 2.81
C ILE A 101 3.70 -12.80 3.98
N TYR A 102 4.53 -11.75 3.87
CA TYR A 102 5.49 -11.39 4.91
C TYR A 102 4.82 -11.03 6.25
N PRO A 103 3.93 -10.01 6.33
CA PRO A 103 3.21 -9.72 7.58
C PRO A 103 2.29 -10.86 8.01
N LEU A 104 1.71 -11.62 7.07
CA LEU A 104 0.88 -12.78 7.41
C LEU A 104 1.67 -13.85 8.18
N ASN A 105 2.87 -14.19 7.73
CA ASN A 105 3.73 -15.17 8.40
C ASN A 105 4.21 -14.68 9.77
N ILE A 106 4.52 -13.39 9.91
CA ILE A 106 4.89 -12.82 11.21
C ILE A 106 3.72 -12.93 12.20
N LEU A 107 2.49 -12.63 11.78
CA LEU A 107 1.31 -12.81 12.63
C LEU A 107 1.16 -14.27 13.09
N CYS A 108 1.36 -15.23 12.18
CA CYS A 108 1.37 -16.65 12.53
C CYS A 108 2.47 -17.00 13.54
N GLN A 109 3.68 -16.45 13.39
CA GLN A 109 4.78 -16.62 14.36
C GLN A 109 4.49 -16.01 15.72
N MET A 110 3.71 -14.92 15.76
CA MET A 110 3.20 -14.32 16.99
C MET A 110 2.08 -15.14 17.64
N GLY A 111 1.68 -16.28 17.07
CA GLY A 111 0.58 -17.12 17.58
C GLY A 111 -0.81 -16.56 17.30
N ILE A 112 -0.92 -15.58 16.39
CA ILE A 112 -2.18 -14.98 15.95
C ILE A 112 -2.65 -15.72 14.69
N ASN A 113 -3.94 -16.03 14.62
CA ASN A 113 -4.56 -16.63 13.43
C ASN A 113 -5.33 -15.56 12.64
N PRO A 114 -4.70 -14.85 11.70
CA PRO A 114 -5.37 -13.79 10.95
C PRO A 114 -6.32 -14.34 9.88
N ARG A 115 -7.36 -13.57 9.57
CA ARG A 115 -8.20 -13.72 8.37
C ARG A 115 -7.57 -12.96 7.22
N LEU A 116 -7.54 -13.58 6.05
CA LEU A 116 -7.10 -12.99 4.79
C LEU A 116 -8.27 -12.89 3.81
N ASP A 117 -8.43 -11.73 3.21
CA ASP A 117 -9.38 -11.43 2.14
C ASP A 117 -8.69 -10.56 1.08
N TYR A 118 -9.36 -10.27 -0.04
CA TYR A 118 -8.79 -9.50 -1.14
C TYR A 118 -9.70 -8.39 -1.63
N ILE A 119 -9.11 -7.21 -1.86
CA ILE A 119 -9.80 -6.04 -2.41
C ILE A 119 -9.21 -5.76 -3.79
N TYR A 120 -10.03 -5.86 -4.83
CA TYR A 120 -9.66 -5.49 -6.19
C TYR A 120 -10.27 -4.15 -6.56
N SER A 121 -9.44 -3.27 -7.12
CA SER A 121 -9.85 -1.94 -7.59
C SER A 121 -9.32 -1.72 -9.00
N ARG A 122 -9.99 -0.85 -9.77
CA ARG A 122 -9.47 -0.46 -11.09
C ARG A 122 -8.11 0.20 -10.91
N ASN A 123 -7.16 -0.19 -11.74
CA ASN A 123 -5.85 0.43 -11.76
C ASN A 123 -5.99 1.81 -12.44
N CYS A 124 -5.73 2.89 -11.69
CA CYS A 124 -5.83 4.24 -12.23
C CYS A 124 -4.84 4.51 -13.39
N GLN A 125 -3.78 3.70 -13.49
CA GLN A 125 -2.78 3.77 -14.55
C GLN A 125 -3.21 3.02 -15.83
N SER A 126 -4.33 2.28 -15.83
CA SER A 126 -4.72 1.47 -17.00
C SER A 126 -5.41 2.27 -18.11
N ARG A 127 -5.73 3.55 -17.90
CA ARG A 127 -6.23 4.43 -18.96
C ARG A 127 -5.04 5.09 -19.63
N VAL A 128 -4.85 4.76 -20.89
CA VAL A 128 -3.73 5.21 -21.71
C VAL A 128 -4.30 5.47 -23.08
N ASP A 129 -4.65 6.73 -23.36
CA ASP A 129 -5.29 7.08 -24.62
C ASP A 129 -4.22 7.42 -25.69
N SER A 130 -3.00 7.77 -25.27
CA SER A 130 -1.84 8.00 -26.15
C SER A 130 -0.52 7.48 -25.57
N TYR A 131 0.52 7.40 -26.41
CA TYR A 131 1.87 7.03 -25.96
C TYR A 131 2.46 8.08 -25.00
N GLU A 132 2.20 9.36 -25.24
CA GLU A 132 2.69 10.45 -24.40
C GLU A 132 2.11 10.38 -22.99
N GLU A 133 0.81 10.04 -22.86
CA GLU A 133 0.18 9.79 -21.57
C GLU A 133 0.75 8.55 -20.89
N PHE A 134 1.01 7.49 -21.67
CA PHE A 134 1.65 6.28 -21.19
C PHE A 134 3.02 6.58 -20.58
N GLU A 135 3.90 7.17 -21.38
CA GLU A 135 5.28 7.49 -21.01
C GLU A 135 5.33 8.42 -19.81
N LYS A 136 4.44 9.42 -19.75
CA LYS A 136 4.33 10.32 -18.60
C LYS A 136 3.92 9.58 -17.32
N SER A 137 2.97 8.65 -17.40
CA SER A 137 2.53 7.82 -16.27
C SER A 137 3.66 6.92 -15.76
N ILE A 138 4.44 6.34 -16.67
CA ILE A 138 5.60 5.51 -16.33
C ILE A 138 6.72 6.35 -15.74
N SER A 139 7.09 7.46 -16.37
CA SER A 139 8.12 8.38 -15.89
C SER A 139 7.79 8.97 -14.52
N TRP A 140 6.51 9.27 -14.25
CA TRP A 140 6.06 9.70 -12.93
C TRP A 140 6.32 8.64 -11.84
N SER A 141 6.23 7.36 -12.20
CA SER A 141 6.40 6.24 -11.28
C SER A 141 7.86 5.79 -11.15
N LEU A 142 8.65 5.88 -12.22
CA LEU A 142 10.03 5.36 -12.30
C LEU A 142 11.13 6.41 -12.26
N GLY A 143 10.79 7.69 -12.33
CA GLY A 143 11.74 8.77 -12.58
C GLY A 143 12.07 8.92 -14.06
N GLU A 144 13.11 9.68 -14.35
CA GLU A 144 13.57 9.92 -15.73
C GLU A 144 13.98 8.59 -16.41
N LEU A 145 13.52 8.43 -17.65
CA LEU A 145 13.84 7.29 -18.49
C LEU A 145 14.98 7.66 -19.44
N THR A 146 15.96 6.78 -19.58
CA THR A 146 17.02 6.91 -20.59
C THR A 146 16.48 6.74 -22.01
N GLU A 147 17.19 7.22 -23.03
CA GLU A 147 16.78 7.04 -24.43
C GLU A 147 16.55 5.55 -24.80
N SER A 148 17.38 4.64 -24.27
CA SER A 148 17.21 3.21 -24.47
C SER A 148 15.90 2.70 -23.85
N GLU A 149 15.55 3.18 -22.66
CA GLU A 149 14.32 2.81 -21.97
C GLU A 149 13.08 3.40 -22.67
N GLN A 150 13.17 4.63 -23.17
CA GLN A 150 12.10 5.25 -23.97
C GLN A 150 11.84 4.44 -25.26
N ASN A 151 12.89 4.05 -25.98
CA ASN A 151 12.76 3.22 -27.17
C ASN A 151 12.15 1.85 -26.85
N ALA A 152 12.56 1.22 -25.74
CA ALA A 152 11.99 -0.05 -25.29
C ALA A 152 10.52 0.09 -24.87
N LEU A 153 10.17 1.18 -24.18
CA LEU A 153 8.80 1.48 -23.78
C LEU A 153 7.90 1.70 -24.99
N TYR A 154 8.39 2.43 -26.00
CA TYR A 154 7.67 2.64 -27.25
C TYR A 154 7.44 1.33 -28.00
N ALA A 155 8.45 0.46 -28.10
CA ALA A 155 8.30 -0.86 -28.70
C ALA A 155 7.28 -1.72 -27.94
N TYR A 156 7.29 -1.68 -26.60
CA TYR A 156 6.28 -2.33 -25.76
C TYR A 156 4.87 -1.81 -26.03
N TYR A 157 4.70 -0.48 -26.09
CA TYR A 157 3.43 0.18 -26.38
C TYR A 157 2.89 -0.22 -27.75
N GLN A 158 3.70 -0.14 -28.82
CA GLN A 158 3.26 -0.49 -30.17
C GLN A 158 2.84 -1.95 -30.30
N LYS A 159 3.52 -2.85 -29.59
CA LYS A 159 3.17 -4.27 -29.59
C LYS A 159 1.83 -4.56 -28.86
N GLY A 160 1.52 -3.78 -27.83
CA GLY A 160 0.37 -4.03 -26.96
C GLY A 160 -0.88 -3.18 -27.26
N LYS A 161 -0.76 -2.05 -27.96
CA LYS A 161 -1.89 -1.11 -28.16
C LYS A 161 -3.10 -1.73 -28.88
N ASP A 162 -2.85 -2.64 -29.82
CA ASP A 162 -3.88 -3.35 -30.60
C ASP A 162 -4.01 -4.82 -30.15
N GLY A 163 -3.33 -5.18 -29.05
CA GLY A 163 -3.34 -6.52 -28.50
C GLY A 163 -4.63 -6.82 -27.73
N PRO A 164 -4.96 -8.11 -27.53
CA PRO A 164 -6.12 -8.51 -26.73
C PRO A 164 -5.93 -8.22 -25.22
N GLU A 165 -4.68 -8.06 -24.79
CA GLU A 165 -4.31 -7.81 -23.40
C GLU A 165 -3.99 -6.33 -23.17
N PRO A 166 -4.45 -5.74 -22.06
CA PRO A 166 -4.15 -4.35 -21.75
C PRO A 166 -2.66 -4.16 -21.40
N LEU A 167 -2.12 -3.01 -21.83
CA LEU A 167 -0.72 -2.59 -21.61
C LEU A 167 -0.33 -2.58 -20.13
N ILE A 168 -1.27 -2.22 -19.26
CA ILE A 168 -1.14 -2.22 -17.80
C ILE A 168 -2.29 -3.05 -17.24
N SER A 169 -2.03 -3.89 -16.24
CA SER A 169 -3.08 -4.66 -15.57
C SER A 169 -4.23 -3.74 -15.12
N PRO A 170 -5.48 -4.03 -15.52
CA PRO A 170 -6.63 -3.16 -15.28
C PRO A 170 -7.09 -3.19 -13.83
N LEU A 171 -6.64 -4.19 -13.05
CA LEU A 171 -6.97 -4.37 -11.65
C LEU A 171 -5.71 -4.30 -10.80
N ARG A 172 -5.80 -3.59 -9.69
CA ARG A 172 -4.80 -3.61 -8.62
C ARG A 172 -5.43 -4.25 -7.39
N GLY A 173 -4.83 -5.34 -6.94
CA GLY A 173 -5.25 -6.09 -5.76
C GLY A 173 -4.53 -5.64 -4.49
N TRP A 174 -5.26 -5.68 -3.38
CA TRP A 174 -4.75 -5.48 -2.03
C TRP A 174 -5.18 -6.66 -1.16
N ALA A 175 -4.23 -7.22 -0.42
CA ALA A 175 -4.55 -8.19 0.62
C ALA A 175 -5.10 -7.44 1.83
N PHE A 176 -6.27 -7.85 2.30
CA PHE A 176 -6.90 -7.36 3.51
C PHE A 176 -6.70 -8.40 4.61
N ILE A 177 -5.91 -8.04 5.62
CA ILE A 177 -5.58 -8.93 6.74
C ILE A 177 -6.22 -8.38 8.01
N SER A 178 -6.93 -9.22 8.75
CA SER A 178 -7.56 -8.84 10.03
C SER A 178 -7.41 -9.91 11.10
N TRP A 179 -7.40 -9.50 12.37
CA TRP A 179 -7.35 -10.45 13.48
C TRP A 179 -7.99 -9.85 14.75
N ASP A 180 -8.60 -10.73 15.54
CA ASP A 180 -9.11 -10.42 16.87
C ASP A 180 -7.98 -10.51 17.91
N LYS A 181 -7.91 -9.54 18.83
CA LYS A 181 -6.88 -9.55 19.89
C LYS A 181 -7.03 -10.72 20.85
N THR A 182 -8.24 -11.25 21.02
CA THR A 182 -8.55 -12.34 21.95
C THR A 182 -8.30 -13.74 21.40
N GLN A 183 -8.00 -13.87 20.10
CA GLN A 183 -7.69 -15.15 19.46
C GLN A 183 -6.18 -15.39 19.38
N THR A 184 -5.52 -15.46 20.54
CA THR A 184 -4.16 -16.03 20.63
C THR A 184 -4.30 -17.53 20.86
N ARG A 185 -3.51 -18.36 20.15
CA ARG A 185 -3.58 -19.83 20.29
C ARG A 185 -3.58 -20.26 21.76
N ARG A 186 -4.59 -21.06 22.15
CA ARG A 186 -4.44 -22.01 23.26
C ARG A 186 -3.71 -23.24 22.75
#